data_AF-K2MUN6-F1
#
_entry.id   AF-K2MUN6-F1
#
_cell.length_a   1.000
_cell.length_b   1.000
_cell.length_c   1.000
_cell.angle_alpha   90.00
_cell.angle_beta   90.00
_cell.angle_gamma   90.00
#
_symmetry.space_group_name_H-M   'P 1'
#
loop_
_entity.id
_entity.type
_entity.pdbx_description
1 polymer ?
#
loop_
_entity_poly.entity_id
_entity_poly.type
_entity_poly.pdbx_seq_one_letter_code
_entity_poly.pdbx_strand_id
1 'polypeptide(L)'
;MYEEGVVEIVASEHNYTGGLMRLAVDLGNRLLPCFNTSTGIPYGAVNLRRGLDPTETTIASTAGGGTFLVEMTALSGLTGDDRYERAARRASEALFAARSPHTGLMGSHIDIMTGRWHLFDSGIGNTMDSAIEYFIKSHVMSGDIGDWERFERTVRDVNRYLRKGGMLTTVDMSSGRPFSFVHQSLASFFPGNLILGGHLAEATESNWPIHSIFKHFGALPEFFSLGGGGPNGGYPQRPEHAESVYMLYRATHDPAYLVMGKELALAINLRMRTPYGFATLRDVDLPHGDERHRDAMESF
;
A
#
# COMPACT_ATOMS: atom_id res chain seq x y z
N MET A 1 -31.64 16.58 -5.93
CA MET A 1 -31.52 15.33 -6.71
C MET A 1 -30.24 15.48 -7.50
N TYR A 2 -29.15 14.87 -7.04
CA TYR A 2 -27.98 14.71 -7.90
C TYR A 2 -28.35 13.56 -8.83
N GLU A 3 -28.37 13.80 -10.14
CA GLU A 3 -28.58 12.73 -11.10
C GLU A 3 -27.41 11.74 -10.97
N GLU A 4 -27.72 10.56 -10.44
CA GLU A 4 -26.85 9.39 -10.47
C GLU A 4 -26.71 8.95 -11.92
N GLY A 5 -25.72 9.51 -12.59
CA GLY A 5 -25.25 9.04 -13.89
C GLY A 5 -23.75 8.94 -13.83
N VAL A 6 -23.20 7.76 -14.14
CA VAL A 6 -21.82 7.67 -14.60
C VAL A 6 -21.78 8.52 -15.87
N VAL A 7 -21.24 9.74 -15.77
CA VAL A 7 -21.03 10.60 -16.93
C VAL A 7 -19.99 9.89 -17.78
N GLU A 8 -20.40 9.40 -18.94
CA GLU A 8 -19.48 8.78 -19.89
C GLU A 8 -18.43 9.82 -20.28
N ILE A 9 -17.14 9.48 -20.07
CA ILE A 9 -16.06 10.35 -20.51
C ILE A 9 -16.01 10.27 -22.03
N VAL A 10 -16.62 11.25 -22.69
CA VAL A 10 -16.57 11.36 -24.14
C VAL A 10 -15.18 11.88 -24.52
N ALA A 11 -14.27 10.96 -24.90
CA ALA A 11 -12.89 11.31 -25.21
C ALA A 11 -12.76 12.40 -26.29
N SER A 12 -13.71 12.49 -27.22
CA SER A 12 -13.75 13.54 -28.25
C SER A 12 -14.10 14.93 -27.71
N GLU A 13 -14.71 15.04 -26.53
CA GLU A 13 -15.02 16.32 -25.87
C GLU A 13 -13.82 16.86 -25.07
N HIS A 14 -12.81 16.02 -24.81
CA HIS A 14 -11.60 16.39 -24.11
C HIS A 14 -10.42 16.47 -25.10
N ASN A 15 -10.15 17.67 -25.62
CA ASN A 15 -8.97 17.95 -26.45
C ASN A 15 -7.68 17.96 -25.59
N TYR A 16 -7.27 16.79 -25.10
CA TYR A 16 -6.09 16.65 -24.27
C TYR A 16 -4.82 16.87 -25.08
N THR A 17 -4.08 17.94 -24.76
CA THR A 17 -2.89 18.36 -25.49
C THR A 17 -1.59 17.77 -24.95
N GLY A 18 -1.65 16.71 -24.13
CA GLY A 18 -0.47 16.05 -23.56
C GLY A 18 0.18 16.80 -22.38
N GLY A 19 -0.50 17.77 -21.77
CA GLY A 19 0.05 18.58 -20.66
C GLY A 19 0.52 17.76 -19.47
N LEU A 20 -0.33 16.84 -18.97
CA LEU A 20 0.01 15.98 -17.83
C LEU A 20 1.13 15.01 -18.17
N MET A 21 1.19 14.52 -19.41
CA MET A 21 2.25 13.63 -19.90
C MET A 21 3.61 14.34 -19.85
N ARG A 22 3.69 15.59 -20.32
CA ARG A 22 4.93 16.38 -20.24
C ARG A 22 5.38 16.58 -18.78
N LEU A 23 4.45 16.82 -17.86
CA LEU A 23 4.75 16.97 -16.44
C LEU A 23 5.18 15.64 -15.80
N ALA A 24 4.57 14.52 -16.18
CA ALA A 24 4.95 13.20 -15.72
C ALA A 24 6.37 12.82 -16.18
N VAL A 25 6.70 13.11 -17.45
CA VAL A 25 8.06 12.93 -17.99
C VAL A 25 9.07 13.81 -17.25
N ASP A 26 8.75 15.10 -17.02
CA ASP A 26 9.63 16.01 -16.26
C ASP A 26 9.88 15.50 -14.83
N LEU A 27 8.83 15.04 -14.13
CA LEU A 27 8.97 14.46 -12.80
C LEU A 27 9.78 13.16 -12.82
N GLY A 28 9.46 12.23 -13.73
CA GLY A 28 10.21 10.98 -13.90
C GLY A 28 11.70 11.23 -14.13
N ASN A 29 12.05 12.22 -14.97
CA ASN A 29 13.43 12.62 -15.21
C ASN A 29 14.15 13.10 -13.95
N ARG A 30 13.45 13.78 -13.05
CA ARG A 30 14.00 14.27 -11.78
C ARG A 30 14.15 13.17 -10.74
N LEU A 31 13.37 12.10 -10.84
CA LEU A 31 13.43 10.93 -9.95
C LEU A 31 14.49 9.90 -10.36
N LEU A 32 14.77 9.76 -11.66
CA LEU A 32 15.76 8.78 -12.17
C LEU A 32 17.14 8.81 -11.47
N PRO A 33 17.73 9.96 -11.13
CA PRO A 33 19.00 10.00 -10.41
C PRO A 33 18.99 9.24 -9.07
N CYS A 34 17.84 9.09 -8.41
CA CYS A 34 17.73 8.35 -7.15
C CYS A 34 18.11 6.88 -7.30
N PHE A 35 17.89 6.29 -8.49
CA PHE A 35 18.18 4.88 -8.78
C PHE A 35 19.67 4.61 -9.06
N ASN A 36 20.51 5.65 -9.09
CA ASN A 36 21.95 5.51 -9.30
C ASN A 36 22.67 5.05 -8.03
N THR A 37 22.35 3.83 -7.60
CA THR A 37 22.93 3.14 -6.45
C THR A 37 23.52 1.81 -6.90
N SER A 38 24.42 1.24 -6.07
CA SER A 38 25.05 -0.06 -6.36
C SER A 38 24.02 -1.17 -6.53
N THR A 39 22.93 -1.15 -5.76
CA THR A 39 21.85 -2.14 -5.86
C THR A 39 20.81 -1.78 -6.93
N GLY A 40 20.60 -0.49 -7.17
CA GLY A 40 19.51 0.03 -7.99
C GLY A 40 18.26 0.39 -7.22
N ILE A 41 18.21 0.10 -5.92
CA ILE A 41 17.17 0.56 -5.01
C ILE A 41 17.37 2.08 -4.82
N PRO A 42 16.32 2.91 -4.97
CA PRO A 42 16.47 4.35 -4.98
C PRO A 42 16.71 4.95 -3.58
N TYR A 43 17.35 6.12 -3.55
CA TYR A 43 17.35 7.00 -2.38
C TYR A 43 15.93 7.42 -1.99
N GLY A 44 15.69 7.65 -0.69
CA GLY A 44 14.37 7.99 -0.16
C GLY A 44 13.89 9.41 -0.47
N ALA A 45 14.79 10.33 -0.80
CA ALA A 45 14.43 11.71 -1.13
C ALA A 45 15.34 12.32 -2.21
N VAL A 46 14.79 13.31 -2.92
CA VAL A 46 15.51 14.11 -3.93
C VAL A 46 14.96 15.53 -3.97
N ASN A 47 15.85 16.50 -4.14
CA ASN A 47 15.42 17.86 -4.41
C ASN A 47 15.06 18.00 -5.89
N LEU A 48 13.79 18.24 -6.22
CA LEU A 48 13.34 18.34 -7.62
C LEU A 48 14.06 19.42 -8.43
N ARG A 49 14.65 20.46 -7.78
CA ARG A 49 15.40 21.51 -8.47
C ARG A 49 16.92 21.27 -8.46
N ARG A 50 17.47 20.74 -7.36
CA ARG A 50 18.93 20.63 -7.13
C ARG A 50 19.47 19.21 -7.36
N GLY A 51 18.60 18.22 -7.50
CA GLY A 51 18.97 16.81 -7.59
C GLY A 51 19.19 16.17 -6.22
N LEU A 52 19.91 15.06 -6.22
CA LEU A 52 20.23 14.28 -5.02
C LEU A 52 21.19 15.05 -4.12
N ASP A 53 20.89 15.12 -2.82
CA ASP A 53 21.80 15.67 -1.83
C ASP A 53 22.92 14.64 -1.55
N PRO A 54 24.22 15.00 -1.62
CA PRO A 54 25.31 14.08 -1.28
C PRO A 54 25.27 13.55 0.17
N THR A 55 24.49 14.19 1.05
CA THR A 55 24.30 13.80 2.45
C THR A 55 23.03 13.00 2.71
N GLU A 56 22.24 12.70 1.67
CA GLU A 56 21.05 11.85 1.77
C GLU A 56 21.41 10.47 2.32
N THR A 57 20.53 9.91 3.15
CA THR A 57 20.78 8.61 3.77
C THR A 57 20.75 7.49 2.73
N THR A 58 21.62 6.49 2.91
CA THR A 58 21.59 5.26 2.10
C THR A 58 20.55 4.26 2.61
N ILE A 59 19.87 4.55 3.71
CA ILE A 59 18.86 3.66 4.31
C ILE A 59 17.48 4.03 3.76
N ALA A 60 16.89 3.13 2.97
CA ALA A 60 15.55 3.27 2.43
C ALA A 60 14.59 2.24 3.05
N SER A 61 13.32 2.61 3.19
CA SER A 61 12.27 1.63 3.53
C SER A 61 11.97 0.73 2.32
N THR A 62 11.48 -0.47 2.56
CA THR A 62 11.15 -1.44 1.50
C THR A 62 10.09 -0.88 0.54
N ALA A 63 9.02 -0.27 1.06
CA ALA A 63 8.02 0.44 0.27
C ALA A 63 8.65 1.62 -0.49
N GLY A 64 9.43 2.45 0.19
CA GLY A 64 10.11 3.60 -0.43
C GLY A 64 11.08 3.21 -1.56
N GLY A 65 11.63 2.00 -1.54
CA GLY A 65 12.48 1.48 -2.61
C GLY A 65 11.74 0.68 -3.70
N GLY A 66 10.54 0.19 -3.43
CA GLY A 66 9.83 -0.80 -4.26
C GLY A 66 8.61 -0.27 -5.02
N THR A 67 8.07 0.88 -4.61
CA THR A 67 6.76 1.37 -5.07
C THR A 67 6.89 2.38 -6.23
N PHE A 68 7.48 1.93 -7.33
CA PHE A 68 7.60 2.74 -8.57
C PHE A 68 7.27 1.97 -9.85
N LEU A 69 7.23 0.63 -9.78
CA LEU A 69 7.19 -0.23 -10.96
C LEU A 69 5.96 0.03 -11.83
N VAL A 70 4.78 0.23 -11.22
CA VAL A 70 3.54 0.44 -11.97
C VAL A 70 3.60 1.76 -12.77
N GLU A 71 3.91 2.88 -12.12
CA GLU A 71 3.94 4.21 -12.76
C GLU A 71 5.06 4.32 -13.79
N MET A 72 6.24 3.80 -13.46
CA MET A 72 7.40 3.88 -14.35
C MET A 72 7.24 2.99 -15.58
N THR A 73 6.59 1.83 -15.44
CA THR A 73 6.22 0.98 -16.60
C THR A 73 5.18 1.68 -17.47
N ALA A 74 4.15 2.29 -16.88
CA ALA A 74 3.17 3.07 -17.63
C ALA A 74 3.83 4.25 -18.38
N LEU A 75 4.75 4.97 -17.72
CA LEU A 75 5.48 6.07 -18.33
C LEU A 75 6.36 5.59 -19.49
N SER A 76 7.06 4.47 -19.34
CA SER A 76 7.83 3.84 -20.44
C SER A 76 6.93 3.43 -21.60
N GLY A 77 5.79 2.78 -21.34
CA GLY A 77 4.86 2.36 -22.37
C GLY A 77 4.25 3.53 -23.16
N LEU A 78 3.96 4.65 -22.49
CA LEU A 78 3.34 5.83 -23.11
C LEU A 78 4.34 6.72 -23.86
N THR A 79 5.62 6.68 -23.49
CA THR A 79 6.67 7.53 -24.08
C THR A 79 7.58 6.82 -25.06
N GLY A 80 7.64 5.48 -24.99
CA GLY A 80 8.64 4.67 -25.70
C GLY A 80 10.04 4.71 -25.08
N ASP A 81 10.22 5.38 -23.94
CA ASP A 81 11.49 5.51 -23.23
C ASP A 81 11.57 4.50 -22.08
N ASP A 82 12.29 3.42 -22.30
CA ASP A 82 12.36 2.25 -21.41
C ASP A 82 13.22 2.45 -20.15
N ARG A 83 13.88 3.61 -19.98
CA ARG A 83 14.72 3.85 -18.79
C ARG A 83 13.93 3.93 -17.49
N TYR A 84 12.67 4.37 -17.54
CA TYR A 84 11.80 4.46 -16.36
C TYR A 84 11.50 3.06 -15.83
N GLU A 85 10.91 2.19 -16.66
CA GLU A 85 10.62 0.81 -16.29
C GLU A 85 11.88 0.08 -15.83
N ARG A 86 12.99 0.15 -16.59
CA ARG A 86 14.23 -0.54 -16.21
C ARG A 86 14.73 -0.14 -14.84
N ALA A 87 14.66 1.15 -14.49
CA ALA A 87 15.08 1.63 -13.18
C ALA A 87 14.22 1.04 -12.06
N ALA A 88 12.90 1.11 -12.19
CA ALA A 88 11.97 0.58 -11.19
C ALA A 88 12.00 -0.96 -11.11
N ARG A 89 12.12 -1.66 -12.25
CA ARG A 89 12.22 -3.13 -12.29
C ARG A 89 13.48 -3.60 -11.59
N ARG A 90 14.64 -3.00 -11.89
CA ARG A 90 15.89 -3.31 -11.17
C ARG A 90 15.75 -3.13 -9.65
N ALA A 91 15.09 -2.08 -9.18
CA ALA A 91 14.85 -1.85 -7.76
C ALA A 91 13.96 -2.94 -7.12
N SER A 92 12.82 -3.24 -7.75
CA SER A 92 11.89 -4.30 -7.32
C SER A 92 12.59 -5.67 -7.24
N GLU A 93 13.37 -6.01 -8.27
CA GLU A 93 14.12 -7.26 -8.31
C GLU A 93 15.22 -7.34 -7.27
N ALA A 94 15.94 -6.23 -7.01
CA ALA A 94 16.98 -6.16 -6.00
C ALA A 94 16.42 -6.32 -4.58
N LEU A 95 15.29 -5.65 -4.26
CA LEU A 95 14.59 -5.81 -2.98
C LEU A 95 14.16 -7.26 -2.77
N PHE A 96 13.55 -7.86 -3.81
CA PHE A 96 13.16 -9.25 -3.75
C PHE A 96 14.41 -10.12 -3.53
N ALA A 97 15.45 -9.99 -4.34
CA ALA A 97 16.66 -10.80 -4.21
C ALA A 97 17.36 -10.71 -2.84
N ALA A 98 17.21 -9.60 -2.12
CA ALA A 98 17.80 -9.40 -0.79
C ALA A 98 17.09 -10.18 0.34
N ARG A 99 15.97 -10.88 0.07
CA ARG A 99 15.20 -11.64 1.07
C ARG A 99 16.03 -12.63 1.88
N SER A 100 15.58 -12.89 3.11
CA SER A 100 16.17 -13.91 3.97
C SER A 100 16.16 -15.28 3.27
N PRO A 101 17.30 -15.98 3.18
CA PRO A 101 17.36 -17.30 2.55
C PRO A 101 16.65 -18.39 3.38
N HIS A 102 16.33 -18.12 4.65
CA HIS A 102 15.71 -19.08 5.55
C HIS A 102 14.17 -19.00 5.53
N THR A 103 13.63 -17.79 5.43
CA THR A 103 12.18 -17.52 5.57
C THR A 103 11.56 -16.94 4.30
N GLY A 104 12.36 -16.43 3.37
CA GLY A 104 11.88 -15.71 2.18
C GLY A 104 11.39 -14.28 2.47
N LEU A 105 11.50 -13.79 3.70
CA LEU A 105 10.99 -12.47 4.11
C LEU A 105 11.97 -11.32 3.82
N MET A 106 11.41 -10.13 3.55
CA MET A 106 12.13 -8.86 3.47
C MET A 106 12.12 -8.16 4.84
N GLY A 107 13.13 -7.33 5.13
CA GLY A 107 13.12 -6.42 6.28
C GLY A 107 12.37 -5.13 5.96
N SER A 108 12.27 -4.24 6.95
CA SER A 108 11.58 -2.95 6.78
C SER A 108 12.46 -1.89 6.12
N HIS A 109 13.78 -1.93 6.37
CA HIS A 109 14.73 -0.95 5.83
C HIS A 109 16.03 -1.59 5.37
N ILE A 110 16.54 -1.14 4.22
CA ILE A 110 17.71 -1.68 3.54
C ILE A 110 18.72 -0.57 3.23
N ASP A 111 20.01 -0.89 3.35
CA ASP A 111 21.06 -0.04 2.81
C ASP A 111 21.16 -0.24 1.30
N ILE A 112 20.86 0.81 0.54
CA ILE A 112 20.75 0.78 -0.93
C ILE A 112 22.11 0.67 -1.64
N MET A 113 23.22 0.82 -0.93
CA MET A 113 24.57 0.71 -1.49
C MET A 113 25.12 -0.71 -1.29
N THR A 114 24.76 -1.37 -0.21
CA THR A 114 25.28 -2.71 0.15
C THR A 114 24.27 -3.84 -0.06
N GLY A 115 22.97 -3.51 -0.15
CA GLY A 115 21.88 -4.49 -0.21
C GLY A 115 21.66 -5.24 1.10
N ARG A 116 22.19 -4.73 2.23
CA ARG A 116 22.03 -5.34 3.55
C ARG A 116 20.88 -4.69 4.31
N TRP A 117 20.06 -5.51 4.95
CA TRP A 117 18.99 -5.04 5.83
C TRP A 117 19.56 -4.30 7.04
N HIS A 118 19.00 -3.12 7.28
CA HIS A 118 19.31 -2.27 8.44
C HIS A 118 18.31 -2.52 9.58
N LEU A 119 17.03 -2.70 9.24
CA LEU A 119 15.97 -3.08 10.16
C LEU A 119 15.30 -4.38 9.69
N PHE A 120 15.07 -5.28 10.64
CA PHE A 120 14.75 -6.69 10.39
C PHE A 120 13.30 -7.06 10.70
N ASP A 121 12.50 -6.11 11.17
CA ASP A 121 11.06 -6.34 11.30
C ASP A 121 10.43 -6.53 9.92
N SER A 122 9.53 -7.50 9.83
CA SER A 122 8.89 -7.94 8.59
C SER A 122 7.38 -8.05 8.79
N GLY A 123 6.64 -7.42 7.89
CA GLY A 123 5.20 -7.28 7.95
C GLY A 123 4.58 -7.03 6.58
N ILE A 124 3.26 -6.84 6.58
CA ILE A 124 2.47 -6.41 5.43
C ILE A 124 1.96 -4.98 5.62
N GLY A 125 2.33 -4.32 6.72
CA GLY A 125 1.90 -2.95 7.00
C GLY A 125 2.91 -1.90 6.56
N ASN A 126 2.96 -0.82 7.33
CA ASN A 126 3.86 0.31 7.14
C ASN A 126 5.28 -0.16 6.79
N THR A 127 5.94 0.60 5.91
CA THR A 127 7.31 0.41 5.41
C THR A 127 7.51 -0.71 4.38
N MET A 128 6.52 -1.58 4.15
CA MET A 128 6.62 -2.73 3.23
C MET A 128 5.44 -2.88 2.28
N ASP A 129 4.24 -2.50 2.74
CA ASP A 129 2.95 -2.57 2.08
C ASP A 129 3.00 -2.60 0.54
N SER A 130 3.30 -1.45 -0.06
CA SER A 130 3.12 -1.18 -1.46
C SER A 130 4.22 -1.80 -2.35
N ALA A 131 5.38 -2.14 -1.78
CA ALA A 131 6.37 -2.95 -2.49
C ALA A 131 5.84 -4.37 -2.77
N ILE A 132 5.08 -4.93 -1.83
CA ILE A 132 4.43 -6.24 -2.00
C ILE A 132 3.24 -6.14 -2.95
N GLU A 133 2.48 -5.06 -2.84
CA GLU A 133 1.37 -4.74 -3.75
C GLU A 133 1.79 -4.66 -5.20
N TYR A 134 2.95 -4.04 -5.46
CA TYR A 134 3.39 -3.79 -6.83
C TYR A 134 3.79 -5.07 -7.55
N PHE A 135 4.11 -6.17 -6.85
CA PHE A 135 4.30 -7.47 -7.51
C PHE A 135 3.04 -7.91 -8.26
N ILE A 136 1.89 -7.93 -7.59
CA ILE A 136 0.66 -8.38 -8.26
C ILE A 136 0.07 -7.32 -9.18
N LYS A 137 0.11 -6.04 -8.80
CA LYS A 137 -0.40 -4.95 -9.65
C LYS A 137 0.42 -4.79 -10.94
N SER A 138 1.75 -4.95 -10.88
CA SER A 138 2.61 -4.98 -12.07
C SER A 138 2.26 -6.15 -13.00
N HIS A 139 2.07 -7.35 -12.44
CA HIS A 139 1.64 -8.50 -13.24
C HIS A 139 0.29 -8.26 -13.94
N VAL A 140 -0.71 -7.76 -13.22
CA VAL A 140 -2.04 -7.48 -13.79
C VAL A 140 -1.95 -6.44 -14.91
N MET A 141 -1.08 -5.44 -14.78
CA MET A 141 -0.90 -4.40 -15.79
C MET A 141 -0.11 -4.86 -17.03
N SER A 142 0.96 -5.63 -16.83
CA SER A 142 1.95 -5.93 -17.89
C SER A 142 1.93 -7.37 -18.39
N GLY A 143 1.35 -8.30 -17.64
CA GLY A 143 1.43 -9.74 -17.88
C GLY A 143 2.76 -10.38 -17.45
N ASP A 144 3.68 -9.65 -16.79
CA ASP A 144 4.98 -10.19 -16.36
C ASP A 144 4.81 -11.33 -15.34
N ILE A 145 5.18 -12.54 -15.72
CA ILE A 145 5.05 -13.75 -14.88
C ILE A 145 6.04 -13.73 -13.71
N GLY A 146 7.21 -13.12 -13.86
CA GLY A 146 8.17 -12.96 -12.78
C GLY A 146 7.59 -12.17 -11.61
N ASP A 147 6.82 -11.11 -11.90
CA ASP A 147 6.14 -10.32 -10.89
C ASP A 147 5.03 -11.12 -10.17
N TRP A 148 4.27 -11.94 -10.90
CA TRP A 148 3.32 -12.88 -10.29
C TRP A 148 4.02 -13.90 -9.38
N GLU A 149 5.12 -14.50 -9.82
CA GLU A 149 5.86 -15.45 -8.99
C GLU A 149 6.45 -14.81 -7.73
N ARG A 150 6.86 -13.54 -7.79
CA ARG A 150 7.29 -12.77 -6.61
C ARG A 150 6.15 -12.67 -5.61
N PHE A 151 4.96 -12.28 -6.07
CA PHE A 151 3.76 -12.22 -5.26
C PHE A 151 3.40 -13.58 -4.63
N GLU A 152 3.34 -14.66 -5.42
CA GLU A 152 3.01 -16.01 -4.92
C GLU A 152 3.98 -16.49 -3.83
N ARG A 153 5.28 -16.24 -4.02
CA ARG A 153 6.29 -16.55 -3.01
C ARG A 153 6.05 -15.73 -1.74
N THR A 154 5.77 -14.43 -1.87
CA THR A 154 5.42 -13.58 -0.73
C THR A 154 4.18 -14.05 0.00
N VAL A 155 3.08 -14.40 -0.70
CA VAL A 155 1.85 -14.93 -0.09
C VAL A 155 2.13 -16.19 0.72
N ARG A 156 2.92 -17.12 0.16
CA ARG A 156 3.33 -18.34 0.88
C ARG A 156 4.05 -18.03 2.19
N ASP A 157 5.00 -17.11 2.17
CA ASP A 157 5.81 -16.77 3.34
C ASP A 157 4.96 -15.99 4.38
N VAL A 158 4.06 -15.12 3.93
CA VAL A 158 3.08 -14.43 4.78
C VAL A 158 2.17 -15.41 5.49
N ASN A 159 1.60 -16.38 4.77
CA ASN A 159 0.73 -17.39 5.35
C ASN A 159 1.48 -18.26 6.37
N ARG A 160 2.76 -18.55 6.12
CA ARG A 160 3.59 -19.34 7.03
C ARG A 160 3.93 -18.60 8.32
N TYR A 161 4.37 -17.35 8.22
CA TYR A 161 4.99 -16.64 9.33
C TYR A 161 4.10 -15.57 9.96
N LEU A 162 3.37 -14.79 9.15
CA LEU A 162 2.68 -13.58 9.60
C LEU A 162 1.19 -13.80 9.89
N ARG A 163 0.52 -14.70 9.17
CA ARG A 163 -0.92 -14.93 9.32
C ARG A 163 -1.23 -15.78 10.55
N LYS A 164 -2.13 -15.30 11.41
CA LYS A 164 -2.68 -16.00 12.59
C LYS A 164 -4.17 -15.73 12.73
N GLY A 165 -5.01 -16.72 12.41
CA GLY A 165 -6.48 -16.61 12.50
C GLY A 165 -7.04 -15.42 11.70
N GLY A 166 -6.67 -15.34 10.41
CA GLY A 166 -6.99 -14.19 9.54
C GLY A 166 -6.19 -12.91 9.79
N MET A 167 -5.65 -12.68 10.98
CA MET A 167 -4.89 -11.46 11.30
C MET A 167 -3.45 -11.51 10.79
N LEU A 168 -2.94 -10.35 10.38
CA LEU A 168 -1.58 -10.15 9.87
C LEU A 168 -0.71 -9.49 10.95
N THR A 169 0.32 -10.19 11.42
CA THR A 169 1.26 -9.71 12.45
C THR A 169 2.63 -9.39 11.87
N THR A 170 3.55 -8.89 12.70
CA THR A 170 4.96 -8.71 12.29
C THR A 170 5.88 -9.72 12.97
N VAL A 171 6.93 -10.10 12.24
CA VAL A 171 7.93 -11.07 12.67
C VAL A 171 9.34 -10.55 12.39
N ASP A 172 10.35 -11.15 13.01
CA ASP A 172 11.72 -10.99 12.59
C ASP A 172 11.95 -11.68 11.22
N MET A 173 12.52 -10.96 10.26
CA MET A 173 12.67 -11.44 8.90
C MET A 173 13.52 -12.71 8.80
N SER A 174 14.51 -12.90 9.68
CA SER A 174 15.48 -14.00 9.54
C SER A 174 14.98 -15.29 10.20
N SER A 175 14.38 -15.16 11.38
CA SER A 175 13.95 -16.28 12.22
C SER A 175 12.46 -16.60 12.10
N GLY A 176 11.65 -15.67 11.61
CA GLY A 176 10.18 -15.77 11.58
C GLY A 176 9.55 -15.72 12.97
N ARG A 177 10.31 -15.34 14.01
CA ARG A 177 9.79 -15.21 15.38
C ARG A 177 8.91 -13.96 15.50
N PRO A 178 7.83 -14.00 16.30
CA PRO A 178 6.98 -12.83 16.51
C PRO A 178 7.79 -11.61 16.96
N PHE A 179 7.54 -10.47 16.32
CA PHE A 179 8.16 -9.18 16.64
C PHE A 179 7.14 -8.26 17.32
N SER A 180 5.94 -8.15 16.76
CA SER A 180 4.82 -7.42 17.34
C SER A 180 3.48 -8.09 17.01
N PHE A 181 2.56 -8.06 17.99
CA PHE A 181 1.18 -8.56 17.87
C PHE A 181 0.21 -7.41 17.64
N VAL A 182 0.55 -6.53 16.70
CA VAL A 182 -0.26 -5.36 16.32
C VAL A 182 -0.69 -5.52 14.88
N HIS A 183 -1.99 -5.33 14.64
CA HIS A 183 -2.51 -5.11 13.30
C HIS A 183 -2.40 -3.62 12.95
N GLN A 184 -1.88 -3.31 11.77
CA GLN A 184 -1.79 -1.94 11.27
C GLN A 184 -2.90 -1.72 10.25
N SER A 185 -3.58 -0.58 10.30
CA SER A 185 -4.67 -0.25 9.37
C SER A 185 -4.27 -0.45 7.91
N LEU A 186 -3.06 -0.02 7.54
CA LEU A 186 -2.44 -0.17 6.24
C LEU A 186 -2.44 -1.62 5.74
N ALA A 187 -2.21 -2.62 6.61
CA ALA A 187 -2.18 -4.03 6.20
C ALA A 187 -3.53 -4.53 5.63
N SER A 188 -4.59 -3.72 5.72
CA SER A 188 -5.90 -4.00 5.15
C SER A 188 -5.94 -3.92 3.62
N PHE A 189 -4.87 -3.54 2.91
CA PHE A 189 -4.84 -3.62 1.44
C PHE A 189 -4.66 -5.08 0.98
N PHE A 190 -4.04 -5.91 1.83
CA PHE A 190 -3.55 -7.22 1.43
C PHE A 190 -4.67 -8.20 1.02
N PRO A 191 -5.86 -8.23 1.65
CA PRO A 191 -6.99 -8.99 1.15
C PRO A 191 -7.34 -8.66 -0.31
N GLY A 192 -7.33 -7.37 -0.71
CA GLY A 192 -7.54 -6.95 -2.10
C GLY A 192 -6.48 -7.50 -3.06
N ASN A 193 -5.22 -7.51 -2.66
CA ASN A 193 -4.15 -8.11 -3.46
C ASN A 193 -4.22 -9.64 -3.53
N LEU A 194 -4.65 -10.29 -2.45
CA LEU A 194 -4.91 -11.73 -2.45
C LEU A 194 -5.99 -12.07 -3.48
N ILE A 195 -7.02 -11.24 -3.62
CA ILE A 195 -8.02 -11.39 -4.71
C ILE A 195 -7.37 -11.28 -6.09
N LEU A 196 -6.49 -10.30 -6.33
CA LEU A 196 -5.78 -10.17 -7.61
C LEU A 196 -4.93 -11.40 -7.94
N GLY A 197 -4.36 -12.05 -6.92
CA GLY A 197 -3.60 -13.30 -7.07
C GLY A 197 -4.44 -14.59 -7.06
N GLY A 198 -5.77 -14.50 -6.92
CA GLY A 198 -6.65 -15.67 -6.91
C GLY A 198 -6.81 -16.37 -5.54
N HIS A 199 -6.33 -15.77 -4.45
CA HIS A 199 -6.37 -16.31 -3.08
C HIS A 199 -7.63 -15.88 -2.33
N LEU A 200 -8.80 -16.27 -2.85
CA LEU A 200 -10.11 -15.84 -2.32
C LEU A 200 -10.34 -16.28 -0.87
N ALA A 201 -9.93 -17.50 -0.51
CA ALA A 201 -10.15 -18.04 0.83
C ALA A 201 -9.37 -17.22 1.87
N GLU A 202 -8.09 -16.97 1.60
CA GLU A 202 -7.20 -16.17 2.42
C GLU A 202 -7.66 -14.71 2.51
N ALA A 203 -8.13 -14.12 1.41
CA ALA A 203 -8.67 -12.77 1.40
C ALA A 203 -9.90 -12.66 2.30
N THR A 204 -10.83 -13.60 2.18
CA THR A 204 -12.06 -13.66 2.98
C THR A 204 -11.74 -13.83 4.46
N GLU A 205 -10.85 -14.78 4.79
CA GLU A 205 -10.42 -15.05 6.18
C GLU A 205 -9.81 -13.82 6.85
N SER A 206 -8.99 -13.04 6.12
CA SER A 206 -8.38 -11.83 6.66
C SER A 206 -9.34 -10.66 6.77
N ASN A 207 -10.28 -10.51 5.84
CA ASN A 207 -11.20 -9.37 5.83
C ASN A 207 -12.18 -9.38 7.03
N TRP A 208 -12.65 -10.56 7.45
CA TRP A 208 -13.63 -10.67 8.54
C TRP A 208 -13.18 -10.04 9.87
N PRO A 209 -12.02 -10.38 10.44
CA PRO A 209 -11.60 -9.78 11.70
C PRO A 209 -11.21 -8.29 11.53
N ILE A 210 -10.68 -7.87 10.38
CA ILE A 210 -10.42 -6.45 10.07
C ILE A 210 -11.73 -5.65 10.09
N HIS A 211 -12.75 -6.15 9.39
CA HIS A 211 -14.06 -5.50 9.36
C HIS A 211 -14.74 -5.53 10.74
N SER A 212 -14.52 -6.57 11.54
CA SER A 212 -15.03 -6.64 12.92
C SER A 212 -14.42 -5.55 13.81
N ILE A 213 -13.13 -5.28 13.69
CA ILE A 213 -12.48 -4.15 14.38
C ILE A 213 -13.11 -2.84 13.92
N PHE A 214 -13.20 -2.61 12.61
CA PHE A 214 -13.83 -1.41 12.05
C PHE A 214 -15.25 -1.22 12.59
N LYS A 215 -16.07 -2.26 12.59
CA LYS A 215 -17.47 -2.22 13.05
C LYS A 215 -17.60 -1.92 14.53
N HIS A 216 -16.66 -2.39 15.35
CA HIS A 216 -16.65 -2.10 16.78
C HIS A 216 -16.37 -0.62 17.07
N PHE A 217 -15.36 -0.04 16.43
CA PHE A 217 -14.96 1.34 16.70
C PHE A 217 -15.69 2.36 15.82
N GLY A 218 -16.31 1.95 14.71
CA GLY A 218 -16.81 2.86 13.67
C GLY A 218 -15.69 3.60 12.92
N ALA A 219 -14.47 3.07 12.98
CA ALA A 219 -13.26 3.51 12.28
C ALA A 219 -12.21 2.41 12.43
N LEU A 220 -11.25 2.31 11.51
CA LEU A 220 -10.15 1.35 11.67
C LEU A 220 -8.98 2.07 12.37
N PRO A 221 -8.63 1.72 13.62
CA PRO A 221 -7.50 2.35 14.29
C PRO A 221 -6.20 2.10 13.52
N GLU A 222 -5.31 3.09 13.53
CA GLU A 222 -4.00 3.00 12.85
C GLU A 222 -3.21 1.77 13.32
N PHE A 223 -3.31 1.46 14.62
CA PHE A 223 -2.77 0.25 15.23
C PHE A 223 -3.82 -0.39 16.13
N PHE A 224 -3.96 -1.72 16.06
CA PHE A 224 -4.81 -2.49 16.97
C PHE A 224 -4.02 -3.60 17.64
N SER A 225 -4.01 -3.63 18.97
CA SER A 225 -3.30 -4.66 19.75
C SER A 225 -4.10 -5.95 19.78
N LEU A 226 -3.56 -7.03 19.20
CA LEU A 226 -4.23 -8.33 19.14
C LEU A 226 -4.22 -9.07 20.48
N GLY A 227 -3.20 -8.81 21.31
CA GLY A 227 -3.12 -9.38 22.66
C GLY A 227 -3.90 -8.59 23.71
N GLY A 228 -3.94 -7.25 23.57
CA GLY A 228 -4.60 -6.36 24.52
C GLY A 228 -6.04 -6.00 24.17
N GLY A 229 -6.47 -6.20 22.91
CA GLY A 229 -7.82 -5.89 22.46
C GLY A 229 -8.15 -4.40 22.39
N GLY A 230 -7.14 -3.54 22.21
CA GLY A 230 -7.30 -2.08 22.29
C GLY A 230 -6.74 -1.34 21.07
N PRO A 231 -7.35 -0.21 20.68
CA PRO A 231 -6.84 0.64 19.62
C PRO A 231 -5.64 1.46 20.09
N ASN A 232 -4.82 1.89 19.15
CA ASN A 232 -3.81 2.92 19.36
C ASN A 232 -3.74 3.79 18.10
N GLY A 233 -3.96 5.08 18.29
CA GLY A 233 -3.95 6.05 17.21
C GLY A 233 -5.34 6.36 16.66
N GLY A 234 -5.34 7.30 15.71
CA GLY A 234 -6.54 7.79 15.07
C GLY A 234 -6.93 7.00 13.84
N TYR A 235 -7.75 7.61 13.00
CA TYR A 235 -8.10 7.10 11.68
C TYR A 235 -8.04 8.25 10.67
N PRO A 236 -6.99 8.30 9.82
CA PRO A 236 -6.83 9.35 8.83
C PRO A 236 -7.56 9.02 7.53
N GLN A 237 -8.68 8.29 7.59
CA GLN A 237 -9.48 7.91 6.42
C GLN A 237 -8.73 6.98 5.43
N ARG A 238 -7.82 6.17 5.97
CA ARG A 238 -7.10 5.08 5.30
C ARG A 238 -8.04 4.28 4.37
N PRO A 239 -7.76 4.23 3.04
CA PRO A 239 -8.67 3.63 2.05
C PRO A 239 -8.53 2.11 1.93
N GLU A 240 -7.51 1.51 2.52
CA GLU A 240 -7.07 0.13 2.21
C GLU A 240 -8.15 -0.92 2.52
N HIS A 241 -8.91 -0.73 3.60
CA HIS A 241 -10.03 -1.63 3.92
C HIS A 241 -11.18 -1.49 2.91
N ALA A 242 -11.49 -0.27 2.48
CA ALA A 242 -12.51 -0.05 1.46
C ALA A 242 -12.09 -0.63 0.10
N GLU A 243 -10.82 -0.51 -0.28
CA GLU A 243 -10.24 -1.16 -1.46
C GLU A 243 -10.42 -2.67 -1.40
N SER A 244 -10.04 -3.32 -0.29
CA SER A 244 -10.19 -4.76 -0.10
C SER A 244 -11.64 -5.23 -0.16
N VAL A 245 -12.56 -4.52 0.50
CA VAL A 245 -14.00 -4.82 0.45
C VAL A 245 -14.54 -4.69 -0.96
N TYR A 246 -14.11 -3.67 -1.72
CA TYR A 246 -14.46 -3.53 -3.12
C TYR A 246 -13.96 -4.72 -3.95
N MET A 247 -12.70 -5.11 -3.79
CA MET A 247 -12.11 -6.24 -4.53
C MET A 247 -12.82 -7.56 -4.21
N LEU A 248 -13.15 -7.80 -2.95
CA LEU A 248 -13.94 -8.97 -2.52
C LEU A 248 -15.33 -8.99 -3.14
N TYR A 249 -16.03 -7.84 -3.17
CA TYR A 249 -17.31 -7.74 -3.86
C TYR A 249 -17.16 -8.03 -5.37
N ARG A 250 -16.15 -7.46 -6.02
CA ARG A 250 -15.90 -7.66 -7.45
C ARG A 250 -15.63 -9.12 -7.81
N ALA A 251 -14.99 -9.88 -6.92
CA ALA A 251 -14.68 -11.28 -7.14
C ALA A 251 -15.85 -12.23 -6.84
N THR A 252 -16.70 -11.89 -5.86
CA THR A 252 -17.71 -12.81 -5.32
C THR A 252 -19.15 -12.45 -5.66
N HIS A 253 -19.42 -11.17 -5.93
CA HIS A 253 -20.75 -10.57 -5.95
C HIS A 253 -21.56 -10.81 -4.67
N ASP A 254 -20.91 -11.14 -3.55
CA ASP A 254 -21.59 -11.34 -2.28
C ASP A 254 -22.09 -9.98 -1.73
N PRO A 255 -23.41 -9.79 -1.52
CA PRO A 255 -23.96 -8.55 -1.00
C PRO A 255 -23.45 -8.18 0.39
N ALA A 256 -22.89 -9.12 1.16
CA ALA A 256 -22.26 -8.82 2.45
C ALA A 256 -21.17 -7.73 2.30
N TYR A 257 -20.36 -7.78 1.24
CA TYR A 257 -19.32 -6.78 1.01
C TYR A 257 -19.88 -5.41 0.62
N LEU A 258 -21.04 -5.34 -0.04
CA LEU A 258 -21.74 -4.06 -0.25
C LEU A 258 -22.24 -3.45 1.06
N VAL A 259 -22.74 -4.29 1.97
CA VAL A 259 -23.14 -3.85 3.31
C VAL A 259 -21.93 -3.29 4.06
N MET A 260 -20.80 -3.99 4.03
CA MET A 260 -19.54 -3.51 4.62
C MET A 260 -19.11 -2.16 4.02
N GLY A 261 -19.18 -2.02 2.70
CA GLY A 261 -18.87 -0.75 2.00
C GLY A 261 -19.79 0.40 2.41
N LYS A 262 -21.10 0.11 2.57
CA LYS A 262 -22.07 1.08 3.10
C LYS A 262 -21.74 1.49 4.53
N GLU A 263 -21.38 0.54 5.41
CA GLU A 263 -20.97 0.82 6.79
C GLU A 263 -19.74 1.74 6.82
N LEU A 264 -18.74 1.50 5.96
CA LEU A 264 -17.55 2.35 5.78
C LEU A 264 -17.92 3.79 5.41
N ALA A 265 -18.68 3.96 4.32
CA ALA A 265 -19.08 5.28 3.84
C ALA A 265 -19.93 6.04 4.89
N LEU A 266 -20.83 5.34 5.57
CA LEU A 266 -21.66 5.95 6.61
C LEU A 266 -20.82 6.39 7.81
N ALA A 267 -19.85 5.58 8.25
CA ALA A 267 -18.98 5.93 9.37
C ALA A 267 -18.16 7.20 9.09
N ILE A 268 -17.57 7.31 7.89
CA ILE A 268 -16.86 8.53 7.46
C ILE A 268 -17.80 9.74 7.50
N ASN A 269 -19.00 9.60 6.93
CA ASN A 269 -19.97 10.70 6.89
C ASN A 269 -20.50 11.12 8.25
N LEU A 270 -20.68 10.18 9.18
CA LEU A 270 -21.19 10.47 10.51
C LEU A 270 -20.11 10.94 11.49
N ARG A 271 -18.87 10.46 11.35
CA ARG A 271 -17.77 10.74 12.31
C ARG A 271 -16.85 11.85 11.87
N MET A 272 -16.56 11.95 10.58
CA MET A 272 -15.43 12.74 10.09
C MET A 272 -15.88 13.96 9.30
N ARG A 273 -17.16 14.06 8.92
CA ARG A 273 -17.68 15.20 8.16
C ARG A 273 -17.59 16.50 8.96
N THR A 274 -17.08 17.54 8.30
CA THR A 274 -17.09 18.93 8.75
C THR A 274 -17.91 19.78 7.77
N PRO A 275 -18.16 21.06 8.05
CA PRO A 275 -18.78 21.97 7.07
C PRO A 275 -17.98 22.14 5.77
N TYR A 276 -16.68 21.83 5.77
CA TYR A 276 -15.76 22.11 4.66
C TYR A 276 -15.14 20.88 4.01
N GLY A 277 -15.40 19.68 4.54
CA GLY A 277 -14.81 18.44 4.06
C GLY A 277 -14.89 17.32 5.09
N PHE A 278 -13.80 16.58 5.23
CA PHE A 278 -13.65 15.53 6.23
C PHE A 278 -12.36 15.70 7.03
N ALA A 279 -12.37 15.31 8.29
CA ALA A 279 -11.25 15.47 9.21
C ALA A 279 -10.76 14.13 9.74
N THR A 280 -9.44 13.96 9.82
CA THR A 280 -8.78 12.82 10.47
C THR A 280 -9.24 12.70 11.92
N LEU A 281 -9.73 11.51 12.30
CA LEU A 281 -9.99 11.20 13.70
C LEU A 281 -8.66 11.16 14.45
N ARG A 282 -8.55 11.90 15.55
CA ARG A 282 -7.35 11.91 16.39
C ARG A 282 -7.20 10.60 17.17
N ASP A 283 -8.32 10.05 17.60
CA ASP A 283 -8.45 8.86 18.42
C ASP A 283 -9.80 8.21 18.09
N VAL A 284 -9.81 6.91 17.83
CA VAL A 284 -11.03 6.18 17.41
C VAL A 284 -12.02 5.95 18.55
N ASP A 285 -11.61 6.12 19.82
CA ASP A 285 -12.50 5.98 20.97
C ASP A 285 -13.32 7.25 21.25
N LEU A 286 -12.99 8.38 20.59
CA LEU A 286 -13.71 9.63 20.78
C LEU A 286 -15.12 9.60 20.14
N PRO A 287 -16.12 10.19 20.82
CA PRO A 287 -17.48 10.25 20.29
C PRO A 287 -17.58 11.17 19.06
N HIS A 288 -18.68 11.01 18.31
CA HIS A 288 -19.01 11.87 17.17
C HIS A 288 -19.15 13.34 17.59
N GLY A 289 -18.56 14.25 16.82
CA GLY A 289 -18.74 15.70 16.99
C GLY A 289 -17.84 16.37 18.03
N ASP A 290 -16.81 15.67 18.53
CA ASP A 290 -15.78 16.28 19.36
C ASP A 290 -14.88 17.23 18.53
N GLU A 291 -14.59 18.43 19.04
CA GLU A 291 -13.69 19.43 18.41
C GLU A 291 -12.22 18.99 18.40
N ARG A 292 -11.94 17.75 18.83
CA ARG A 292 -10.59 17.18 18.97
C ARG A 292 -10.12 16.38 17.75
N HIS A 293 -10.86 16.37 16.64
CA HIS A 293 -10.35 15.85 15.38
C HIS A 293 -9.11 16.63 14.93
N ARG A 294 -8.25 16.00 14.12
CA ARG A 294 -7.13 16.72 13.51
C ARG A 294 -7.67 17.53 12.34
N ASP A 295 -7.23 18.79 12.23
CA ASP A 295 -7.53 19.66 11.08
C ASP A 295 -6.70 19.24 9.86
N ALA A 296 -7.00 18.05 9.34
CA ALA A 296 -6.32 17.43 8.22
C ALA A 296 -7.31 16.57 7.44
N MET A 297 -7.34 16.78 6.12
CA MET A 297 -7.95 15.90 5.14
C MET A 297 -6.82 15.41 4.24
N GLU A 298 -6.44 14.15 4.41
CA GLU A 298 -5.39 13.56 3.60
C GLU A 298 -5.83 13.48 2.13
N SER A 299 -4.88 13.50 1.20
CA SER A 299 -5.19 13.58 -0.23
C SER A 299 -5.67 12.27 -0.85
N PHE A 300 -5.48 11.15 -0.15
CA PHE A 300 -5.78 9.79 -0.62
C PHE A 300 -7.24 9.40 -0.38
#